data_AF-A0A6N7H9N7-F1
#
_entry.id   AF-A0A6N7H9N7-F1
#
_cell.length_a   1.000
_cell.length_b   1.000
_cell.length_c   1.000
_cell.angle_alpha   90.00
_cell.angle_beta   90.00
_cell.angle_gamma   90.00
#
_symmetry.space_group_name_H-M   'P 1'
#
loop_
_entity.id
_entity.type
_entity.pdbx_description
1 polymer ?
#
loop_
_entity_poly.entity_id
_entity_poly.type
_entity_poly.pdbx_seq_one_letter_code
_entity_poly.pdbx_strand_id
1 'polypeptide(L)' 'MLTQCGLHWSLYSAWYNHCGSTNVLVRVDKPGDDYIYCLPPGDTWLGAETEVENAYYIGGAGCSPVTKP' A
#
# COMPACT_ATOMS: atom_id res chain seq x y z
N MET A 1 -17.98 -10.34 0.02
CA MET A 1 -17.52 -8.95 -0.11
C MET A 1 -16.46 -8.94 -1.19
N LEU A 2 -16.61 -8.13 -2.24
CA LEU A 2 -15.58 -8.00 -3.27
C LEU A 2 -14.42 -7.23 -2.64
N THR A 3 -13.25 -7.82 -2.51
CA THR A 3 -12.07 -7.12 -1.98
C THR A 3 -11.71 -6.02 -2.98
N GLN A 4 -11.93 -4.77 -2.59
CA GLN A 4 -11.65 -3.62 -3.45
C GLN A 4 -10.13 -3.50 -3.65
N CYS A 5 -9.70 -3.20 -4.86
CA CYS A 5 -8.29 -2.90 -5.14
C CYS A 5 -7.97 -1.48 -4.65
N GLY A 6 -6.75 -1.25 -4.20
CA GLY A 6 -6.29 0.02 -3.65
C GLY A 6 -6.36 0.08 -2.13
N LEU A 7 -6.30 1.31 -1.60
CA LEU A 7 -6.40 1.57 -0.17
C LEU A 7 -7.77 1.17 0.36
N HIS A 8 -7.76 0.46 1.49
CA HIS A 8 -8.95 0.22 2.30
C HIS A 8 -8.59 0.19 3.78
N TRP A 9 -9.62 0.31 4.62
CA TRP A 9 -9.47 0.36 6.07
C TRP A 9 -10.25 -0.77 6.73
N SER A 10 -9.68 -1.29 7.82
CA SER A 10 -10.41 -2.04 8.83
C SER A 10 -10.57 -1.16 10.08
N LEU A 11 -11.16 -1.71 11.14
CA LEU A 11 -11.40 -0.99 12.41
C LEU A 11 -10.16 -0.31 13.01
N TYR A 12 -8.95 -0.83 12.74
CA TYR A 12 -7.70 -0.32 13.35
C TYR A 12 -6.52 -0.22 12.38
N SER A 13 -6.70 -0.58 11.11
CA SER A 13 -5.58 -0.74 10.19
C SER A 13 -5.90 -0.19 8.81
N ALA A 14 -4.90 0.41 8.18
CA ALA A 14 -4.90 0.75 6.78
C ALA A 14 -4.17 -0.35 5.97
N TRP A 15 -4.75 -0.70 4.83
CA TRP A 15 -4.30 -1.78 3.95
C TRP A 15 -4.30 -1.33 2.50
N TYR A 16 -3.45 -1.91 1.67
CA TYR A 16 -3.48 -1.74 0.23
C TYR A 16 -3.60 -3.09 -0.47
N ASN A 17 -4.70 -3.30 -1.17
CA ASN A 17 -4.92 -4.51 -1.96
C ASN A 17 -4.51 -4.29 -3.40
N HIS A 18 -3.41 -4.91 -3.83
CA HIS A 18 -2.94 -4.87 -5.21
C HIS A 18 -3.45 -6.06 -6.01
N CYS A 19 -4.34 -5.81 -6.97
CA CYS A 19 -4.96 -6.86 -7.78
C CYS A 19 -4.18 -7.27 -9.04
N GLY A 20 -3.04 -6.63 -9.32
CA GLY A 20 -2.19 -6.96 -10.47
C GLY A 20 -1.34 -8.20 -10.24
N SER A 21 -0.62 -8.66 -11.26
CA SER A 21 0.24 -9.85 -11.19
C SER A 21 1.72 -9.56 -10.93
N THR A 22 2.15 -8.31 -11.08
CA THR A 22 3.52 -7.85 -10.84
C THR A 22 3.58 -6.99 -9.59
N ASN A 23 4.76 -6.82 -9.01
CA ASN A 23 4.94 -5.83 -7.95
C ASN A 23 4.75 -4.41 -8.52
N VAL A 24 4.29 -3.48 -7.69
CA VAL A 24 4.09 -2.08 -8.08
C VAL A 24 4.56 -1.12 -7.00
N LEU A 25 4.98 0.07 -7.43
CA LEU A 25 5.27 1.15 -6.51
C LEU A 25 3.96 1.82 -6.09
N VAL A 26 3.78 1.93 -4.78
CA VAL A 26 2.70 2.64 -4.13
C VAL A 26 3.30 3.73 -3.27
N ARG A 27 2.80 4.94 -3.43
CA ARG A 27 3.08 6.02 -2.46
C ARG A 27 2.09 5.89 -1.33
N VAL A 28 2.62 5.93 -0.11
CA VAL A 28 1.83 5.98 1.12
C VAL A 28 2.11 7.31 1.77
N ASP A 29 1.03 8.07 1.97
CA ASP A 29 1.08 9.36 2.65
C ASP A 29 0.81 9.12 4.14
N LYS A 30 1.70 9.60 5.00
CA LYS A 30 1.56 9.53 6.47
C LYS A 30 1.75 10.92 7.06
N PRO A 31 1.23 11.18 8.27
CA PRO A 31 1.46 12.45 8.96
C PRO A 31 2.96 12.73 9.13
N GLY A 32 3.51 13.57 8.24
CA GLY A 32 4.91 14.02 8.28
C GLY A 32 5.96 13.06 7.73
N ASP A 33 5.60 11.89 7.18
CA ASP A 33 6.57 10.89 6.68
C ASP A 33 6.01 10.04 5.53
N ASP A 34 5.96 10.62 4.33
CA ASP A 34 5.58 9.88 3.13
C ASP A 34 6.66 8.88 2.73
N TYR A 35 6.25 7.71 2.24
CA TYR A 35 7.19 6.74 1.69
C TYR A 35 6.66 6.08 0.42
N ILE A 36 7.60 5.61 -0.39
CA ILE A 36 7.33 4.79 -1.57
C ILE A 36 7.67 3.36 -1.24
N TYR A 37 6.73 2.46 -1.51
CA TYR A 37 6.89 1.05 -1.22
C TYR A 37 6.57 0.20 -2.45
N CYS A 38 7.41 -0.80 -2.69
CA CYS A 38 7.20 -1.76 -3.76
C CYS A 38 6.38 -2.94 -3.21
N LEU A 39 5.10 -2.97 -3.57
CA LEU A 39 4.11 -3.91 -3.05
C LEU A 39 3.91 -5.11 -3.97
N PRO A 40 3.87 -6.34 -3.43
CA PRO A 40 3.46 -7.52 -4.20
C PRO A 40 1.95 -7.54 -4.46
N PRO A 41 1.48 -8.40 -5.36
CA PRO A 41 0.07 -8.74 -5.47
C PRO A 41 -0.53 -9.19 -4.13
N GLY A 42 -1.80 -8.82 -3.91
CA GLY A 42 -2.54 -9.12 -2.69
C GLY A 42 -2.58 -7.96 -1.70
N ASP A 43 -2.99 -8.28 -0.47
CA ASP A 43 -3.26 -7.28 0.56
C ASP A 43 -2.02 -7.01 1.41
N THR A 44 -1.63 -5.76 1.52
CA THR A 44 -0.47 -5.33 2.32
C THR A 44 -0.87 -4.36 3.41
N TRP A 45 -0.48 -4.68 4.65
CA TRP A 45 -0.67 -3.79 5.79
C TRP A 45 0.25 -2.57 5.68
N LEU A 46 -0.31 -1.37 5.77
CA LEU A 46 0.43 -0.10 5.67
C LEU A 46 0.75 0.52 7.03
N GLY A 47 -0.09 0.26 8.03
CA GLY A 47 0.00 0.85 9.35
C GLY A 47 -1.31 0.81 10.11
N ALA A 48 -1.32 1.41 11.30
CA ALA A 48 -2.58 1.71 11.98
C ALA A 48 -3.40 2.71 11.16
N GLU A 49 -4.73 2.69 11.31
CA GLU A 49 -5.62 3.61 10.59
C GLU A 49 -5.26 5.08 10.82
N THR A 50 -4.83 5.44 12.03
CA THR A 50 -4.40 6.79 12.40
C THR A 50 -3.03 7.20 11.84
N GLU A 51 -2.29 6.28 11.24
CA GLU A 51 -0.93 6.51 10.71
C GLU A 51 -0.89 6.71 9.20
N VAL A 52 -1.99 6.47 8.48
CA VAL A 52 -2.03 6.50 7.01
C VAL A 52 -3.14 7.44 6.55
N GLU A 53 -2.76 8.49 5.83
CA GLU A 53 -3.70 9.47 5.29
C GLU A 53 -4.21 9.03 3.91
N ASN A 54 -3.33 8.45 3.09
CA ASN A 54 -3.65 8.02 1.74
C ASN A 54 -2.63 6.98 1.23
N ALA A 55 -3.00 6.24 0.18
CA ALA A 55 -2.11 5.33 -0.51
C ALA A 55 -2.59 5.07 -1.93
N TYR A 56 -1.69 5.20 -2.91
CA TYR A 56 -2.05 5.08 -4.32
C TYR A 56 -0.89 4.58 -5.18
N TYR A 57 -1.26 3.85 -6.23
CA TYR A 57 -0.35 3.37 -7.27
C TYR A 57 0.33 4.52 -8.00
N ILE A 58 1.64 4.41 -8.21
CA ILE A 58 2.45 5.40 -8.93
C ILE A 58 3.31 4.82 -10.06
N GLY A 59 3.13 3.55 -10.43
CA GLY A 59 3.93 2.91 -11.49
C GLY A 59 4.81 1.77 -11.01
N GLY A 60 5.93 1.56 -11.71
CA GLY A 60 6.99 0.64 -11.28
C GLY A 60 6.63 -0.84 -11.35
N ALA A 61 5.85 -1.25 -12.36
CA ALA A 61 5.56 -2.66 -12.61
C ALA A 61 6.85 -3.48 -12.65
N GLY A 62 6.96 -4.49 -11.78
CA GLY A 62 8.16 -5.32 -11.66
C GLY A 62 9.26 -4.72 -10.77
N CYS A 63 8.93 -3.73 -9.93
CA CYS A 63 9.87 -3.25 -8.91
C CYS A 63 10.29 -4.38 -7.94
N SER A 64 11.45 -4.20 -7.30
CA SER A 64 11.93 -5.09 -6.25
C SER A 64 11.54 -4.54 -4.87
N PRO A 65 10.95 -5.35 -3.96
CA PRO A 65 10.68 -4.95 -2.60
C PRO A 65 11.97 -4.54 -1.90
N VAL A 66 12.03 -3.31 -1.42
CA VAL A 66 13.02 -2.91 -0.41
C VAL A 66 12.44 -3.24 0.96
N THR A 67 13.25 -3.82 1.85
CA THR A 67 12.84 -3.96 3.25
C THR A 67 12.52 -2.57 3.80
N LYS A 68 11.32 -2.42 4.36
CA LYS A 68 10.95 -1.25 5.17
C LYS A 68 12.04 -1.08 6.25
N PRO A 69 12.54 0.14 6.52
CA PRO A 69 13.47 0.36 7.63
C PRO A 69 12.94 -0.17 8.96
#